data_AF-A0A2T2UIS7-F1
#
_entry.id   AF-A0A2T2UIS7-F1
#
_cell.length_a   1.000
_cell.length_b   1.000
_cell.length_c   1.000
_cell.angle_alpha   90.00
_cell.angle_beta   90.00
_cell.angle_gamma   90.00
#
_symmetry.space_group_name_H-M   'P 1'
#
loop_
_entity.id
_entity.type
_entity.pdbx_description
1 polymer ?
#
loop_
_entity_poly.entity_id
_entity_poly.type
_entity_poly.pdbx_seq_one_letter_code
_entity_poly.pdbx_strand_id
1 'polypeptide(L)'
;MMTMGGSRTALRGCGLKGEGREVKVVHPTKKRQRNDPRPMPPAPQKAPARAARSSLLGAGPAPAAPLRQLRAPRGHRRRIALRAWRNLAVARRRCRKNAVFCAPRLPTAVAVLIAGGGLAGACAAFCLSRSGRSVRLLEATGEPGAGASGAAAGSVNPLMGRRARPTWRLADALDALRWITREAGAEATFDETGVLRPARSREQAGVFREAAGEHPDRARWLAPGAAAERFSAVETPHGALWIEGGGAADVPALIDALLEAARRHGATVETGARVTGWQERGGGVAARVERAEGRADLPAGRLLLCVGLGHAALGALAPLDLRAVKGQTLRLRRPPALEGEWLPVLSGNGYVVPQPDGTLRAGSTYEHDARHLRPTDEGRQYILGNVSQMLPPLAEAEVLEARAGARVSPPGSPLPALGPLPGGEANAGEERVWVFGALGSRGLLTAPLLARALPSLLDAPARIPEAVRARAA
;
A
#
# COMPACT_ATOMS: atom_id res chain seq x y z
N MET A 1 -68.06 13.74 -35.97
CA MET A 1 -66.86 13.53 -36.80
C MET A 1 -66.19 12.26 -36.27
N MET A 2 -66.40 11.04 -36.79
CA MET A 2 -66.01 10.52 -38.14
C MET A 2 -64.60 11.00 -38.50
N THR A 3 -63.55 10.19 -38.68
CA THR A 3 -63.35 8.88 -39.35
C THR A 3 -61.99 8.28 -38.90
N MET A 4 -61.86 6.96 -38.65
CA MET A 4 -61.40 5.88 -39.56
C MET A 4 -60.00 6.07 -40.20
N GLY A 5 -59.14 5.06 -40.06
CA GLY A 5 -57.90 4.91 -40.83
C GLY A 5 -56.98 3.79 -40.35
N GLY A 6 -57.41 2.53 -40.51
CA GLY A 6 -56.53 1.36 -40.40
C GLY A 6 -55.87 1.01 -41.74
N SER A 7 -54.74 0.31 -41.71
CA SER A 7 -54.28 -0.53 -42.82
C SER A 7 -53.35 -1.64 -42.32
N ARG A 8 -53.81 -2.88 -42.54
CA ARG A 8 -53.09 -4.15 -42.41
C ARG A 8 -52.40 -4.47 -43.73
N THR A 9 -51.24 -5.13 -43.69
CA THR A 9 -50.81 -6.24 -44.59
C THR A 9 -49.32 -6.54 -44.33
N ALA A 10 -48.78 -7.76 -44.45
CA ALA A 10 -49.25 -9.12 -44.42
C ALA A 10 -48.01 -10.03 -44.40
N LEU A 11 -48.13 -11.15 -43.69
CA LEU A 11 -47.29 -12.33 -43.71
C LEU A 11 -47.09 -12.93 -45.13
N ARG A 12 -45.86 -13.35 -45.42
CA ARG A 12 -45.45 -14.56 -46.18
C ARG A 12 -44.05 -14.94 -45.65
N GLY A 13 -43.66 -16.17 -45.31
CA GLY A 13 -44.16 -17.50 -45.62
C GLY A 13 -43.07 -18.30 -46.38
N CYS A 14 -42.81 -19.54 -45.94
CA CYS A 14 -41.83 -20.56 -46.42
C CYS A 14 -40.38 -20.38 -45.94
N GLY A 15 -39.74 -21.32 -45.22
CA GLY A 15 -39.63 -22.78 -45.43
C GLY A 15 -38.21 -23.03 -46.01
N LEU A 16 -37.33 -23.91 -45.54
CA LEU A 16 -37.43 -25.30 -45.08
C LEU A 16 -36.01 -25.79 -44.70
N LYS A 17 -35.94 -26.84 -43.85
CA LYS A 17 -34.84 -27.83 -43.69
C LYS A 17 -33.55 -27.31 -43.00
N GLY A 18 -32.96 -27.95 -41.98
CA GLY A 18 -33.07 -29.34 -41.51
C GLY A 18 -31.76 -30.08 -41.84
N GLU A 19 -30.83 -30.12 -40.87
CA GLU A 19 -29.66 -31.00 -40.74
C GLU A 19 -28.99 -30.54 -39.42
N GLY A 20 -28.66 -31.33 -38.41
CA GLY A 20 -28.20 -32.71 -38.35
C GLY A 20 -27.19 -32.72 -37.19
N ARG A 21 -27.68 -32.90 -35.95
CA ARG A 21 -26.85 -33.07 -34.75
C ARG A 21 -26.28 -34.49 -34.76
N GLU A 22 -24.97 -34.62 -34.89
CA GLU A 22 -24.24 -35.82 -34.46
C GLU A 22 -23.41 -35.48 -33.22
N VAL A 23 -23.87 -35.99 -32.08
CA VAL A 23 -23.18 -35.91 -30.78
C VAL A 23 -22.24 -37.11 -30.69
N LYS A 24 -20.94 -36.89 -30.88
CA LYS A 24 -19.92 -37.90 -30.58
C LYS A 24 -19.66 -37.95 -29.08
N VAL A 25 -20.26 -38.95 -28.44
CA VAL A 25 -19.94 -39.41 -27.10
C VAL A 25 -18.57 -40.13 -27.14
N VAL A 26 -17.55 -39.55 -26.51
CA VAL A 26 -16.25 -40.22 -26.31
C VAL A 26 -16.22 -40.78 -24.89
N HIS A 27 -16.23 -42.11 -24.78
CA HIS A 27 -15.95 -42.83 -23.54
C HIS A 27 -14.45 -42.78 -23.21
N PRO A 28 -14.05 -42.69 -21.93
CA PRO A 28 -12.65 -42.64 -21.55
C PRO A 28 -12.04 -44.05 -21.55
N THR A 29 -11.05 -44.27 -22.41
CA THR A 29 -10.25 -45.50 -22.39
C THR A 29 -9.22 -45.45 -21.26
N LYS A 30 -9.32 -46.43 -20.36
CA LYS A 30 -8.29 -46.84 -19.40
C LYS A 30 -6.92 -46.98 -20.08
N LYS A 31 -5.92 -46.22 -19.62
CA LYS A 31 -4.50 -46.54 -19.83
C LYS A 31 -3.74 -46.50 -18.50
N ARG A 32 -3.48 -47.73 -18.05
CA ARG A 32 -2.28 -48.27 -17.39
C ARG A 32 -1.38 -47.29 -16.64
N GLN A 33 -1.30 -47.55 -15.33
CA GLN A 33 -0.19 -47.25 -14.44
C GLN A 33 1.16 -47.52 -15.12
N ARG A 34 2.00 -46.49 -15.20
CA ARG A 34 3.46 -46.64 -15.25
C ARG A 34 4.00 -46.03 -13.97
N ASN A 35 4.65 -46.87 -13.19
CA ASN A 35 5.52 -46.48 -12.09
C ASN A 35 6.62 -45.58 -12.63
N ASP A 36 6.79 -44.40 -12.03
CA ASP A 36 8.05 -43.66 -12.08
C ASP A 36 8.43 -43.27 -10.64
N PRO A 37 9.70 -43.43 -10.24
CA PRO A 37 10.11 -43.44 -8.85
C PRO A 37 10.22 -42.01 -8.29
N ARG A 38 9.79 -41.86 -7.04
CA ARG A 38 9.94 -40.64 -6.24
C ARG A 38 11.43 -40.26 -6.14
N PRO A 39 11.83 -39.00 -6.36
CA PRO A 39 13.15 -38.55 -5.97
C PRO A 39 13.23 -38.45 -4.43
N MET A 40 14.15 -39.19 -3.84
CA MET A 40 14.53 -39.08 -2.43
C MET A 40 15.16 -37.70 -2.15
N PRO A 41 14.96 -37.11 -0.95
CA PRO A 41 15.57 -35.85 -0.58
C PRO A 41 17.09 -36.04 -0.33
N PRO A 42 17.94 -35.05 -0.64
CA PRO A 42 19.36 -35.14 -0.30
C PRO A 42 19.59 -35.07 1.21
N ALA A 43 20.52 -35.90 1.68
CA ALA A 43 20.99 -35.98 3.06
C ALA A 43 21.66 -34.67 3.54
N PRO A 44 21.63 -34.37 4.84
CA PRO A 44 22.06 -33.08 5.39
C PRO A 44 23.58 -32.93 5.38
N GLN A 45 24.09 -31.81 4.87
CA GLN A 45 25.49 -31.44 5.04
C GLN A 45 25.73 -30.75 6.39
N LYS A 46 26.85 -31.15 7.00
CA LYS A 46 27.29 -30.87 8.37
C LYS A 46 27.55 -29.37 8.61
N ALA A 47 27.06 -28.87 9.75
CA ALA A 47 27.50 -27.63 10.36
C ALA A 47 28.91 -27.75 10.97
N PRO A 48 29.76 -26.71 10.94
CA PRO A 48 30.90 -26.62 11.84
C PRO A 48 30.49 -26.02 13.19
N ALA A 49 31.10 -26.59 14.24
CA ALA A 49 30.80 -26.35 15.64
C ALA A 49 31.40 -25.04 16.19
N ARG A 50 30.67 -24.48 17.15
CA ARG A 50 31.08 -23.77 18.39
C ARG A 50 32.45 -23.08 18.41
N ALA A 51 32.42 -21.77 18.66
CA ALA A 51 33.35 -21.12 19.57
C ALA A 51 32.58 -20.57 20.78
N ALA A 52 33.16 -20.78 21.96
CA ALA A 52 32.52 -20.67 23.25
C ALA A 52 32.51 -19.24 23.82
N ARG A 53 31.54 -19.06 24.72
CA ARG A 53 31.29 -17.99 25.69
C ARG A 53 32.55 -17.32 26.27
N SER A 54 32.46 -16.01 26.48
CA SER A 54 32.73 -15.45 27.81
C SER A 54 31.81 -14.27 28.10
N SER A 55 31.06 -14.42 29.18
CA SER A 55 30.32 -13.40 29.92
C SER A 55 31.26 -12.70 30.87
N LEU A 56 31.19 -11.37 31.02
CA LEU A 56 31.59 -10.69 32.25
C LEU A 56 30.75 -9.42 32.44
N LEU A 57 29.99 -9.42 33.54
CA LEU A 57 29.32 -8.28 34.17
C LEU A 57 30.23 -7.75 35.28
N GLY A 58 30.35 -6.42 35.36
CA GLY A 58 30.34 -5.62 36.60
C GLY A 58 31.56 -5.61 37.55
N ALA A 59 32.17 -4.43 37.73
CA ALA A 59 32.54 -3.87 39.04
C ALA A 59 32.94 -2.38 38.89
N GLY A 60 32.55 -1.55 39.86
CA GLY A 60 32.72 -0.08 39.91
C GLY A 60 34.07 0.43 40.47
N PRO A 61 34.14 1.62 41.12
CA PRO A 61 35.08 2.68 40.70
C PRO A 61 36.20 3.11 41.69
N ALA A 62 37.10 3.98 41.18
CA ALA A 62 38.03 4.94 41.84
C ALA A 62 39.37 4.39 42.42
N PRO A 63 40.45 5.21 42.61
CA PRO A 63 40.53 6.68 42.62
C PRO A 63 41.70 7.32 41.81
N ALA A 64 41.85 8.64 41.96
CA ALA A 64 42.69 9.57 41.20
C ALA A 64 44.05 9.94 41.83
N ALA A 65 44.89 10.57 40.99
CA ALA A 65 46.02 11.49 41.25
C ALA A 65 47.44 10.90 41.51
N PRO A 66 48.56 11.65 41.27
CA PRO A 66 48.66 13.07 40.89
C PRO A 66 49.58 13.43 39.70
N LEU A 67 49.42 14.69 39.27
CA LEU A 67 50.27 15.48 38.38
C LEU A 67 51.72 15.60 38.91
N ARG A 68 52.71 15.46 38.01
CA ARG A 68 54.07 15.95 38.24
C ARG A 68 54.41 17.05 37.23
N GLN A 69 54.49 18.28 37.74
CA GLN A 69 55.12 19.40 37.05
C GLN A 69 56.64 19.18 37.04
N LEU A 70 57.29 19.34 35.89
CA LEU A 70 58.72 19.64 35.81
C LEU A 70 58.93 20.84 34.89
N ARG A 71 59.46 21.91 35.49
CA ARG A 71 59.94 23.13 34.84
C ARG A 71 61.27 22.87 34.10
N ALA A 72 61.50 23.70 33.08
CA ALA A 72 62.55 23.69 32.07
C ALA A 72 64.01 23.72 32.59
N PRO A 73 64.99 23.59 31.66
CA PRO A 73 65.75 24.81 31.33
C PRO A 73 65.96 25.06 29.83
N ARG A 74 66.16 26.35 29.55
CA ARG A 74 66.48 26.95 28.25
C ARG A 74 67.94 26.72 27.89
N GLY A 75 68.20 26.56 26.59
CA GLY A 75 69.49 26.89 25.99
C GLY A 75 70.07 25.79 25.11
N HIS A 76 69.80 25.86 23.80
CA HIS A 76 70.81 25.88 22.74
C HIS A 76 70.10 25.96 21.38
N ARG A 77 69.97 27.20 20.88
CA ARG A 77 69.61 27.49 19.50
C ARG A 77 70.81 27.21 18.60
N ARG A 78 70.50 26.87 17.34
CA ARG A 78 71.36 26.87 16.14
C ARG A 78 72.24 25.62 15.95
N ARG A 79 71.63 24.54 15.46
CA ARG A 79 72.21 23.68 14.39
C ARG A 79 71.28 22.55 13.88
N ILE A 80 69.97 22.77 13.78
CA ILE A 80 69.07 21.81 13.09
C ILE A 80 67.98 22.60 12.33
N ALA A 81 68.38 23.42 11.36
CA ALA A 81 67.43 24.19 10.53
C ALA A 81 67.71 24.12 9.01
N LEU A 82 68.63 23.25 8.57
CA LEU A 82 69.00 23.13 7.14
C LEU A 82 68.97 21.71 6.58
N ARG A 83 68.53 20.70 7.36
CA ARG A 83 68.26 19.33 6.86
C ARG A 83 66.77 18.93 6.85
N ALA A 84 65.88 19.71 7.46
CA ALA A 84 64.43 19.44 7.44
C ALA A 84 63.70 20.01 6.21
N TRP A 85 64.28 20.97 5.50
CA TRP A 85 63.65 21.61 4.34
C TRP A 85 63.84 20.88 3.00
N ARG A 86 64.76 19.91 2.92
CA ARG A 86 65.00 19.13 1.69
C ARG A 86 64.16 17.85 1.59
N ASN A 87 63.53 17.41 2.68
CA ASN A 87 62.58 16.29 2.69
C ASN A 87 61.10 16.73 2.63
N LEU A 88 60.78 18.02 2.84
CA LEU A 88 59.42 18.55 2.64
C LEU A 88 59.10 18.98 1.19
N ALA A 89 60.11 19.14 0.33
CA ALA A 89 59.92 19.54 -1.07
C ALA A 89 59.74 18.35 -2.04
N VAL A 90 60.08 17.13 -1.63
CA VAL A 90 59.90 15.91 -2.44
C VAL A 90 58.65 15.12 -2.06
N ALA A 91 58.12 15.27 -0.84
CA ALA A 91 56.83 14.70 -0.44
C ALA A 91 55.60 15.49 -0.94
N ARG A 92 55.79 16.71 -1.47
CA ARG A 92 54.69 17.56 -2.00
C ARG A 92 54.44 17.46 -3.52
N ARG A 93 55.14 16.58 -4.25
CA ARG A 93 54.93 16.38 -5.71
C ARG A 93 54.57 14.95 -6.12
N ARG A 94 54.13 14.09 -5.21
CA ARG A 94 53.71 12.70 -5.51
C ARG A 94 52.38 12.24 -4.89
N CYS A 95 51.50 13.18 -4.55
CA CYS A 95 50.09 12.91 -4.20
C CYS A 95 49.15 13.87 -4.92
N ARG A 96 49.33 14.03 -6.24
CA ARG A 96 48.35 14.61 -7.15
C ARG A 96 48.15 13.64 -8.31
N LYS A 97 47.40 12.58 -8.05
CA LYS A 97 46.71 11.68 -9.01
C LYS A 97 45.97 10.68 -8.11
N ASN A 98 44.64 10.72 -8.15
CA ASN A 98 43.68 9.92 -7.37
C ASN A 98 43.25 10.44 -5.99
N ALA A 99 43.14 11.76 -5.81
CA ALA A 99 42.17 12.27 -4.84
C ALA A 99 40.79 12.28 -5.54
N VAL A 100 40.02 11.21 -5.35
CA VAL A 100 38.57 11.26 -5.60
C VAL A 100 38.07 12.41 -4.72
N PHE A 101 37.58 13.49 -5.34
CA PHE A 101 36.88 14.55 -4.64
C PHE A 101 35.65 13.92 -4.00
N CYS A 102 35.77 13.46 -2.75
CA CYS A 102 34.63 13.02 -1.98
C CYS A 102 33.86 14.30 -1.66
N ALA A 103 32.76 14.53 -2.37
CA ALA A 103 31.86 15.63 -2.06
C ALA A 103 31.56 15.59 -0.55
N PRO A 104 31.58 16.73 0.16
CA PRO A 104 31.30 16.75 1.58
C PRO A 104 29.94 16.08 1.81
N ARG A 105 29.93 15.00 2.60
CA ARG A 105 28.68 14.32 2.96
C ARG A 105 27.82 15.30 3.74
N LEU A 106 26.57 15.49 3.32
CA LEU A 106 25.63 16.25 4.13
C LEU A 106 25.56 15.60 5.52
N PRO A 107 25.59 16.36 6.63
CA PRO A 107 25.16 15.84 7.91
C PRO A 107 23.70 15.41 7.76
N THR A 108 23.44 14.12 7.61
CA THR A 108 22.07 13.62 7.45
C THR A 108 21.36 13.75 8.79
N ALA A 109 20.37 14.65 8.89
CA ALA A 109 19.61 14.83 10.13
C ALA A 109 18.76 13.59 10.45
N VAL A 110 18.27 12.89 9.42
CA VAL A 110 17.53 11.63 9.52
C VAL A 110 17.93 10.66 8.41
N ALA A 111 17.79 9.35 8.65
CA ALA A 111 18.09 8.32 7.66
C ALA A 111 17.05 8.32 6.53
N VAL A 112 15.77 8.49 6.87
CA VAL A 112 14.68 8.54 5.88
C VAL A 112 13.72 9.70 6.20
N LEU A 113 13.49 10.55 5.21
CA LEU A 113 12.42 11.54 5.21
C LEU A 113 11.27 11.01 4.35
N ILE A 114 10.04 11.01 4.88
CA ILE A 114 8.84 10.52 4.21
C ILE A 114 7.94 11.71 3.87
N ALA A 115 7.49 11.81 2.63
CA ALA A 115 6.56 12.83 2.18
C ALA A 115 5.15 12.24 1.98
N GLY A 116 4.20 12.59 2.83
CA GLY A 116 2.82 12.12 2.84
C GLY A 116 2.50 11.22 4.03
N GLY A 117 1.45 11.56 4.76
CA GLY A 117 0.91 10.88 5.94
C GLY A 117 -0.35 10.05 5.68
N GLY A 118 -0.57 9.62 4.43
CA GLY A 118 -1.58 8.61 4.10
C GLY A 118 -1.14 7.20 4.50
N LEU A 119 -1.95 6.19 4.15
CA LEU A 119 -1.72 4.78 4.50
C LEU A 119 -0.30 4.27 4.16
N ALA A 120 0.22 4.59 2.96
CA ALA A 120 1.59 4.21 2.58
C ALA A 120 2.65 4.82 3.50
N GLY A 121 2.52 6.12 3.79
CA GLY A 121 3.44 6.85 4.65
C GLY A 121 3.42 6.37 6.09
N ALA A 122 2.23 6.11 6.64
CA ALA A 122 2.06 5.58 7.99
C ALA A 122 2.67 4.18 8.14
N CYS A 123 2.36 3.27 7.22
CA CYS A 123 2.96 1.93 7.20
C CYS A 123 4.50 2.01 7.08
N ALA A 124 5.02 2.87 6.20
CA ALA A 124 6.46 3.04 6.02
C ALA A 124 7.13 3.64 7.27
N ALA A 125 6.54 4.67 7.87
CA ALA A 125 7.06 5.31 9.07
C ALA A 125 7.18 4.32 10.23
N PHE A 126 6.13 3.51 10.45
CA PHE A 126 6.14 2.46 11.46
C PHE A 126 7.21 1.41 11.19
N CYS A 127 7.22 0.78 10.01
CA CYS A 127 8.15 -0.31 9.71
C CYS A 127 9.62 0.14 9.70
N LEU A 128 9.91 1.36 9.20
CA LEU A 128 11.28 1.89 9.16
C LEU A 128 11.78 2.28 10.55
N SER A 129 10.98 2.99 11.35
CA SER A 129 11.37 3.37 12.72
C SER A 129 11.52 2.13 13.61
N ARG A 130 10.61 1.15 13.50
CA ARG A 130 10.71 -0.14 14.20
C ARG A 130 12.00 -0.90 13.86
N SER A 131 12.55 -0.73 12.66
CA SER A 131 13.84 -1.32 12.27
C SER A 131 15.08 -0.57 12.81
N GLY A 132 14.88 0.47 13.63
CA GLY A 132 15.95 1.27 14.22
C GLY A 132 16.45 2.42 13.35
N ARG A 133 15.80 2.71 12.21
CA ARG A 133 16.15 3.85 11.36
C ARG A 133 15.56 5.15 11.92
N SER A 134 16.31 6.24 11.87
CA SER A 134 15.75 7.56 12.17
C SER A 134 14.84 8.04 11.04
N VAL A 135 13.59 8.34 11.37
CA VAL A 135 12.52 8.65 10.41
C VAL A 135 11.89 10.00 10.75
N ARG A 136 11.68 10.83 9.74
CA ARG A 136 10.77 11.98 9.82
C ARG A 136 9.71 11.87 8.74
N LEU A 137 8.44 12.00 9.10
CA LEU A 137 7.32 12.08 8.17
C LEU A 137 6.79 13.50 8.11
N LEU A 138 6.55 13.99 6.90
CA LEU A 138 5.98 15.30 6.61
C LEU A 138 4.63 15.10 5.91
N GLU A 139 3.54 15.59 6.51
CA GLU A 139 2.22 15.67 5.91
C GLU A 139 1.93 17.13 5.51
N ALA A 140 1.47 17.32 4.28
CA ALA A 140 1.18 18.64 3.74
C ALA A 140 -0.09 19.27 4.32
N THR A 141 -1.07 18.45 4.72
CA THR A 141 -2.31 18.91 5.38
C THR A 141 -2.13 19.04 6.90
N GLY A 142 -3.12 19.65 7.57
CA GLY A 142 -3.11 19.77 9.04
C GLY A 142 -3.27 18.45 9.79
N GLU A 143 -3.81 17.42 9.13
CA GLU A 143 -4.02 16.09 9.68
C GLU A 143 -3.55 15.00 8.70
N PRO A 144 -2.97 13.88 9.20
CA PRO A 144 -2.67 12.70 8.39
C PRO A 144 -3.93 12.06 7.80
N GLY A 145 -3.76 11.23 6.76
CA GLY A 145 -4.87 10.47 6.20
C GLY A 145 -5.93 11.25 5.41
N ALA A 146 -5.91 12.60 5.40
CA ALA A 146 -6.94 13.44 4.76
C ALA A 146 -7.15 13.25 3.25
N GLY A 147 -6.20 12.59 2.55
CA GLY A 147 -6.30 12.29 1.13
C GLY A 147 -7.20 11.08 0.82
N ALA A 148 -6.78 10.27 -0.16
CA ALA A 148 -7.53 9.08 -0.58
C ALA A 148 -7.81 8.07 0.56
N SER A 149 -6.94 8.02 1.57
CA SER A 149 -7.11 7.17 2.74
C SER A 149 -8.33 7.57 3.59
N GLY A 150 -8.58 8.88 3.76
CA GLY A 150 -9.72 9.40 4.52
C GLY A 150 -11.05 9.34 3.77
N ALA A 151 -11.00 9.14 2.44
CA ALA A 151 -12.16 8.81 1.62
C ALA A 151 -12.31 7.29 1.40
N ALA A 152 -11.42 6.45 1.93
CA ALA A 152 -11.50 5.01 1.76
C ALA A 152 -12.61 4.43 2.65
N ALA A 153 -13.32 3.44 2.11
CA ALA A 153 -14.40 2.79 2.86
C ALA A 153 -13.94 1.74 3.87
N GLY A 154 -12.70 1.27 3.76
CA GLY A 154 -12.19 0.25 4.68
C GLY A 154 -12.45 -1.20 4.27
N SER A 155 -12.85 -1.48 3.03
CA SER A 155 -13.05 -2.86 2.59
C SER A 155 -11.72 -3.59 2.35
N VAL A 156 -11.42 -4.58 3.20
CA VAL A 156 -10.33 -5.55 2.99
C VAL A 156 -10.93 -6.77 2.30
N ASN A 157 -10.79 -6.84 0.97
CA ASN A 157 -11.36 -7.93 0.17
C ASN A 157 -10.27 -8.82 -0.46
N PRO A 158 -10.10 -10.08 0.02
CA PRO A 158 -9.12 -11.03 -0.50
C PRO A 158 -9.31 -11.38 -1.98
N LEU A 159 -10.57 -11.57 -2.41
CA LEU A 159 -10.94 -12.02 -3.75
C LEU A 159 -11.70 -10.91 -4.49
N MET A 160 -11.00 -10.25 -5.41
CA MET A 160 -11.45 -9.01 -6.05
C MET A 160 -11.83 -9.15 -7.53
N GLY A 161 -12.42 -8.09 -8.08
CA GLY A 161 -12.78 -7.99 -9.49
C GLY A 161 -14.01 -8.81 -9.86
N ARG A 162 -14.35 -8.84 -11.15
CA ARG A 162 -15.52 -9.59 -11.67
C ARG A 162 -15.39 -11.10 -11.48
N ARG A 163 -14.15 -11.61 -11.51
CA ARG A 163 -13.80 -13.03 -11.40
C ARG A 163 -13.41 -13.50 -10.00
N ALA A 164 -13.57 -12.67 -8.97
CA ALA A 164 -13.19 -12.99 -7.58
C ALA A 164 -11.78 -13.62 -7.49
N ARG A 165 -10.80 -12.99 -8.16
CA ARG A 165 -9.43 -13.49 -8.17
C ARG A 165 -8.65 -12.99 -6.96
N PRO A 166 -7.67 -13.76 -6.45
CA PRO A 166 -6.85 -13.34 -5.34
C PRO A 166 -6.06 -12.09 -5.69
N THR A 167 -5.93 -11.20 -4.70
CA THR A 167 -5.00 -10.08 -4.80
C THR A 167 -3.56 -10.60 -4.89
N TRP A 168 -2.66 -9.81 -5.48
CA TRP A 168 -1.26 -10.18 -5.61
C TRP A 168 -0.64 -10.50 -4.24
N ARG A 169 0.01 -11.67 -4.15
CA ARG A 169 0.59 -12.23 -2.91
C ARG A 169 -0.39 -12.22 -1.73
N LEU A 170 -1.64 -12.63 -1.98
CA LEU A 170 -2.74 -12.52 -1.02
C LEU A 170 -2.41 -13.05 0.39
N ALA A 171 -1.84 -14.25 0.49
CA ALA A 171 -1.49 -14.84 1.80
C ALA A 171 -0.52 -13.94 2.57
N ASP A 172 0.59 -13.54 1.92
CA ASP A 172 1.56 -12.61 2.52
C ASP A 172 0.94 -11.25 2.85
N ALA A 173 0.00 -10.77 2.03
CA ALA A 173 -0.66 -9.50 2.22
C ALA A 173 -1.56 -9.49 3.48
N LEU A 174 -2.36 -10.54 3.67
CA LEU A 174 -3.18 -10.70 4.87
C LEU A 174 -2.30 -10.90 6.11
N ASP A 175 -1.25 -11.71 6.01
CA ASP A 175 -0.31 -11.92 7.11
C ASP A 175 0.43 -10.62 7.46
N ALA A 176 0.78 -9.79 6.48
CA ALA A 176 1.38 -8.49 6.72
C ALA A 176 0.41 -7.48 7.34
N LEU A 177 -0.87 -7.49 6.94
CA LEU A 177 -1.90 -6.64 7.56
C LEU A 177 -2.12 -7.05 9.03
N ARG A 178 -2.33 -8.35 9.31
CA ARG A 178 -2.48 -8.85 10.69
C ARG A 178 -1.24 -8.61 11.54
N TRP A 179 -0.06 -8.74 10.94
CA TRP A 179 1.20 -8.42 11.62
C TRP A 179 1.28 -6.93 11.94
N ILE A 180 1.03 -6.04 10.98
CA ILE A 180 1.25 -4.61 11.20
C ILE A 180 0.25 -4.04 12.22
N THR A 181 -1.01 -4.50 12.20
CA THR A 181 -2.00 -4.08 13.19
C THR A 181 -1.58 -4.53 14.58
N ARG A 182 -1.18 -5.80 14.74
CA ARG A 182 -0.70 -6.34 16.01
C ARG A 182 0.54 -5.64 16.56
N GLU A 183 1.56 -5.45 15.74
CA GLU A 183 2.81 -4.83 16.21
C GLU A 183 2.65 -3.32 16.49
N ALA A 184 1.64 -2.67 15.89
CA ALA A 184 1.29 -1.29 16.20
C ALA A 184 0.33 -1.15 17.40
N GLY A 185 -0.28 -2.24 17.88
CA GLY A 185 -1.36 -2.20 18.88
C GLY A 185 -2.66 -1.64 18.31
N ALA A 186 -2.95 -1.95 17.04
CA ALA A 186 -4.06 -1.45 16.24
C ALA A 186 -5.01 -2.58 15.80
N GLU A 187 -5.03 -3.72 16.50
CA GLU A 187 -5.89 -4.85 16.14
C GLU A 187 -7.38 -4.46 16.05
N ALA A 188 -7.83 -3.56 16.94
CA ALA A 188 -9.19 -3.06 16.94
C ALA A 188 -9.59 -2.27 15.68
N THR A 189 -8.62 -1.84 14.86
CA THR A 189 -8.89 -1.09 13.62
C THR A 189 -9.14 -2.00 12.43
N PHE A 190 -9.03 -3.33 12.58
CA PHE A 190 -9.34 -4.29 11.54
C PHE A 190 -10.19 -5.43 12.09
N ASP A 191 -11.46 -5.41 11.72
CA ASP A 191 -12.41 -6.44 12.06
C ASP A 191 -12.51 -7.46 10.90
N GLU A 192 -11.99 -8.66 11.13
CA GLU A 192 -11.92 -9.74 10.15
C GLU A 192 -13.25 -10.53 10.05
N THR A 193 -14.34 -9.79 9.84
CA THR A 193 -15.71 -10.32 9.79
C THR A 193 -16.08 -11.02 8.48
N GLY A 194 -15.18 -11.09 7.52
CA GLY A 194 -15.42 -11.66 6.19
C GLY A 194 -16.07 -10.68 5.21
N VAL A 195 -16.17 -11.14 3.96
CA VAL A 195 -16.76 -10.37 2.86
C VAL A 195 -17.81 -11.22 2.16
N LEU A 196 -19.03 -10.69 2.03
CA LEU A 196 -20.10 -11.28 1.24
C LEU A 196 -20.16 -10.61 -0.13
N ARG A 197 -20.19 -11.44 -1.19
CA ARG A 197 -20.38 -10.98 -2.56
C ARG A 197 -21.62 -11.61 -3.18
N PRO A 198 -22.78 -10.95 -3.12
CA PRO A 198 -23.98 -11.40 -3.81
C PRO A 198 -23.75 -11.47 -5.32
N ALA A 199 -24.17 -12.58 -5.94
CA ALA A 199 -24.08 -12.75 -7.37
C ALA A 199 -25.18 -11.95 -8.07
N ARG A 200 -24.79 -11.09 -9.02
CA ARG A 200 -25.71 -10.19 -9.74
C ARG A 200 -26.44 -10.85 -10.90
N SER A 201 -25.99 -12.03 -11.30
CA SER A 201 -26.58 -12.81 -12.38
C SER A 201 -26.24 -14.29 -12.19
N ARG A 202 -26.97 -15.15 -12.91
CA ARG A 202 -26.66 -16.59 -12.97
C ARG A 202 -25.26 -16.89 -13.53
N GLU A 203 -24.79 -16.06 -14.47
CA GLU A 203 -23.43 -16.14 -15.02
C GLU A 203 -22.38 -15.85 -13.94
N GLN A 204 -22.53 -14.75 -13.20
CA GLN A 204 -21.62 -14.41 -12.10
C GLN A 204 -21.66 -15.46 -10.98
N ALA A 205 -22.82 -16.06 -10.72
CA ALA A 205 -22.94 -17.17 -9.78
C ALA A 205 -22.10 -18.38 -10.22
N GLY A 206 -22.02 -18.67 -11.53
CA GLY A 206 -21.11 -19.68 -12.08
C GLY A 206 -19.65 -19.38 -11.77
N VAL A 207 -19.21 -18.15 -12.04
CA VAL A 207 -17.84 -17.68 -11.76
C VAL A 207 -17.50 -17.74 -10.27
N PHE A 208 -18.45 -17.38 -9.40
CA PHE A 208 -18.23 -17.44 -7.95
C PHE A 208 -18.19 -18.88 -7.42
N ARG A 209 -18.95 -19.82 -8.00
CA ARG A 209 -18.80 -21.25 -7.69
C ARG A 209 -17.43 -21.79 -8.07
N GLU A 210 -16.93 -21.41 -9.24
CA GLU A 210 -15.58 -21.77 -9.68
C GLU A 210 -14.53 -21.21 -8.72
N ALA A 211 -14.61 -19.92 -8.39
CA ALA A 211 -13.68 -19.29 -7.44
C ALA A 211 -13.70 -19.95 -6.04
N ALA A 212 -14.87 -20.38 -5.56
CA ALA A 212 -14.99 -21.14 -4.31
C ALA A 212 -14.31 -22.53 -4.40
N GLY A 213 -14.38 -23.18 -5.56
CA GLY A 213 -13.69 -24.45 -5.82
C GLY A 213 -12.18 -24.30 -5.96
N GLU A 214 -11.70 -23.21 -6.56
CA GLU A 214 -10.28 -22.89 -6.71
C GLU A 214 -9.62 -22.46 -5.38
N HIS A 215 -10.40 -21.84 -4.48
CA HIS A 215 -9.92 -21.26 -3.22
C HIS A 215 -10.75 -21.72 -2.01
N PRO A 216 -10.85 -23.04 -1.74
CA PRO A 216 -11.74 -23.57 -0.71
C PRO A 216 -11.33 -23.21 0.73
N ASP A 217 -10.07 -22.81 0.95
CA ASP A 217 -9.55 -22.31 2.23
C ASP A 217 -9.92 -20.84 2.50
N ARG A 218 -10.49 -20.15 1.50
CA ARG A 218 -10.82 -18.72 1.59
C ARG A 218 -12.23 -18.39 1.20
N ALA A 219 -12.86 -19.18 0.36
CA ALA A 219 -14.16 -18.84 -0.20
C ALA A 219 -15.12 -20.02 -0.16
N ARG A 220 -16.38 -19.72 0.15
CA ARG A 220 -17.47 -20.68 0.18
C ARG A 220 -18.61 -20.14 -0.66
N TRP A 221 -19.15 -21.01 -1.53
CA TRP A 221 -20.37 -20.68 -2.25
C TRP A 221 -21.59 -20.91 -1.37
N LEU A 222 -22.45 -19.90 -1.27
CA LEU A 222 -23.75 -19.98 -0.62
C LEU A 222 -24.84 -19.99 -1.70
N ALA A 223 -25.63 -21.07 -1.74
CA ALA A 223 -26.83 -21.13 -2.59
C ALA A 223 -27.85 -20.05 -2.16
N PRO A 224 -28.76 -19.60 -3.06
CA PRO A 224 -29.70 -18.52 -2.77
C PRO A 224 -30.42 -18.64 -1.42
N GLY A 225 -31.01 -19.79 -1.12
CA GLY A 225 -31.72 -20.01 0.15
C GLY A 225 -30.82 -19.91 1.38
N ALA A 226 -29.65 -20.54 1.36
CA ALA A 226 -28.69 -20.48 2.47
C ALA A 226 -28.08 -19.08 2.66
N ALA A 227 -27.91 -18.32 1.57
CA ALA A 227 -27.45 -16.94 1.64
C ALA A 227 -28.53 -16.03 2.25
N ALA A 228 -29.79 -16.18 1.83
CA ALA A 228 -30.92 -15.41 2.36
C ALA A 228 -31.23 -15.76 3.82
N GLU A 229 -31.10 -17.03 4.21
CA GLU A 229 -31.28 -17.45 5.62
C GLU A 229 -30.21 -16.82 6.52
N ARG A 230 -28.95 -16.80 6.07
CA ARG A 230 -27.84 -16.25 6.86
C ARG A 230 -27.77 -14.73 6.84
N PHE A 231 -28.21 -14.10 5.76
CA PHE A 231 -28.13 -12.66 5.52
C PHE A 231 -29.48 -12.14 5.01
N SER A 232 -30.48 -12.18 5.88
CA SER A 232 -31.89 -11.85 5.60
C SER A 232 -32.08 -10.48 4.93
N ALA A 233 -31.27 -9.51 5.32
CA ALA A 233 -31.34 -8.15 4.78
C ALA A 233 -30.68 -7.98 3.40
N VAL A 234 -29.91 -8.97 2.91
CA VAL A 234 -29.10 -8.87 1.68
C VAL A 234 -29.77 -9.61 0.54
N GLU A 235 -29.94 -8.91 -0.59
CA GLU A 235 -30.48 -9.49 -1.81
C GLU A 235 -29.50 -10.51 -2.42
N THR A 236 -29.88 -11.78 -2.40
CA THR A 236 -29.07 -12.90 -2.87
C THR A 236 -29.81 -13.88 -3.81
N PRO A 237 -30.60 -13.40 -4.80
CA PRO A 237 -31.46 -14.25 -5.64
C PRO A 237 -30.70 -15.28 -6.49
N HIS A 238 -29.39 -15.10 -6.66
CA HIS A 238 -28.52 -16.02 -7.38
C HIS A 238 -27.47 -16.70 -6.50
N GLY A 239 -27.54 -16.51 -5.18
CA GLY A 239 -26.53 -16.94 -4.21
C GLY A 239 -25.44 -15.90 -4.01
N ALA A 240 -24.44 -16.25 -3.20
CA ALA A 240 -23.36 -15.36 -2.84
C ALA A 240 -22.05 -16.10 -2.61
N LEU A 241 -20.93 -15.41 -2.85
CA LEU A 241 -19.61 -15.87 -2.43
C LEU A 241 -19.29 -15.31 -1.04
N TRP A 242 -19.11 -16.18 -0.07
CA TRP A 242 -18.57 -15.84 1.24
C TRP A 242 -17.05 -15.91 1.20
N ILE A 243 -16.35 -14.88 1.67
CA ILE A 243 -14.88 -14.82 1.67
C ILE A 243 -14.37 -14.60 3.10
N GLU A 244 -13.54 -15.53 3.56
CA GLU A 244 -12.84 -15.48 4.85
C GLU A 244 -11.51 -14.72 4.73
N GLY A 245 -10.99 -14.20 5.84
CA GLY A 245 -9.75 -13.41 5.83
C GLY A 245 -9.93 -11.95 5.45
N GLY A 246 -11.11 -11.56 4.94
CA GLY A 246 -11.46 -10.17 4.66
C GLY A 246 -12.25 -9.53 5.80
N GLY A 247 -12.64 -8.27 5.61
CA GLY A 247 -13.44 -7.57 6.60
C GLY A 247 -13.36 -6.05 6.48
N ALA A 248 -13.68 -5.38 7.58
CA ALA A 248 -13.76 -3.92 7.68
C ALA A 248 -12.55 -3.36 8.42
N ALA A 249 -11.90 -2.35 7.83
CA ALA A 249 -10.83 -1.61 8.47
C ALA A 249 -11.24 -0.15 8.71
N ASP A 250 -11.05 0.34 9.92
CA ASP A 250 -11.10 1.77 10.22
C ASP A 250 -9.77 2.41 9.76
N VAL A 251 -9.77 2.93 8.53
CA VAL A 251 -8.56 3.44 7.89
C VAL A 251 -7.96 4.66 8.61
N PRO A 252 -8.75 5.67 9.01
CA PRO A 252 -8.25 6.75 9.87
C PRO A 252 -7.62 6.24 11.16
N ALA A 253 -8.34 5.40 11.93
CA ALA A 253 -7.80 4.88 13.19
C ALA A 253 -6.54 4.04 13.00
N LEU A 254 -6.45 3.26 11.92
CA LEU A 254 -5.25 2.51 11.56
C LEU A 254 -4.07 3.44 11.28
N ILE A 255 -4.27 4.53 10.52
CA ILE A 255 -3.22 5.51 10.24
C ILE A 255 -2.72 6.15 11.53
N ASP A 256 -3.63 6.59 12.39
CA ASP A 256 -3.28 7.22 13.66
C ASP A 256 -2.49 6.26 14.56
N ALA A 257 -2.94 5.01 14.70
CA ALA A 257 -2.27 4.00 15.50
C ALA A 257 -0.87 3.65 14.95
N LEU A 258 -0.71 3.58 13.61
CA LEU A 258 0.58 3.35 12.97
C LEU A 258 1.55 4.52 13.20
N LEU A 259 1.08 5.76 13.07
CA LEU A 259 1.90 6.94 13.29
C LEU A 259 2.29 7.08 14.75
N GLU A 260 1.38 6.76 15.68
CA GLU A 260 1.70 6.74 17.11
C GLU A 260 2.69 5.64 17.46
N ALA A 261 2.52 4.44 16.90
CA ALA A 261 3.51 3.37 17.04
C ALA A 261 4.87 3.76 16.45
N ALA A 262 4.90 4.51 15.34
CA ALA A 262 6.14 5.05 14.78
C ALA A 262 6.81 6.07 15.73
N ARG A 263 6.04 6.95 16.38
CA ARG A 263 6.56 7.89 17.40
C ARG A 263 7.17 7.17 18.59
N ARG A 264 6.54 6.09 19.07
CA ARG A 264 7.11 5.22 20.12
C ARG A 264 8.45 4.60 19.71
N HIS A 265 8.68 4.42 18.42
CA HIS A 265 9.96 3.97 17.84
C HIS A 265 10.90 5.13 17.44
N GLY A 266 10.62 6.36 17.86
CA GLY A 266 11.48 7.53 17.66
C GLY A 266 11.29 8.26 16.33
N ALA A 267 10.25 7.97 15.55
CA ALA A 267 9.91 8.77 14.38
C ALA A 267 9.33 10.13 14.81
N THR A 268 9.60 11.17 14.02
CA THR A 268 8.89 12.46 14.14
C THR A 268 7.86 12.61 13.04
N VAL A 269 6.66 13.10 13.37
CA VAL A 269 5.58 13.36 12.40
C VAL A 269 5.25 14.84 12.47
N GLU A 270 5.30 15.52 11.34
CA GLU A 270 5.07 16.96 11.18
C GLU A 270 3.95 17.17 10.16
N THR A 271 2.88 17.88 10.55
CA THR A 271 1.77 18.27 9.68
C THR A 271 1.94 19.71 9.19
N GLY A 272 1.21 20.11 8.15
CA GLY A 272 1.36 21.43 7.52
C GLY A 272 2.71 21.64 6.82
N ALA A 273 3.43 20.56 6.51
CA ALA A 273 4.77 20.56 5.93
C ALA A 273 4.78 19.88 4.55
N ARG A 274 4.75 20.68 3.48
CA ARG A 274 4.66 20.19 2.11
C ARG A 274 6.04 20.03 1.48
N VAL A 275 6.38 18.83 1.03
CA VAL A 275 7.53 18.64 0.14
C VAL A 275 7.19 19.13 -1.26
N THR A 276 7.98 20.06 -1.80
CA THR A 276 7.76 20.71 -3.11
C THR A 276 8.85 20.38 -4.13
N GLY A 277 9.92 19.71 -3.70
CA GLY A 277 11.02 19.31 -4.56
C GLY A 277 12.20 18.82 -3.72
N TRP A 278 13.32 18.52 -4.38
CA TRP A 278 14.53 18.08 -3.70
C TRP A 278 15.77 18.34 -4.55
N GLN A 279 16.93 18.23 -3.92
CA GLN A 279 18.23 18.17 -4.57
C GLN A 279 19.04 17.05 -3.95
N GLU A 280 19.54 16.13 -4.75
CA GLU A 280 20.53 15.16 -4.29
C GLU A 280 21.87 15.88 -4.09
N ARG A 281 22.48 15.71 -2.92
CA ARG A 281 23.73 16.39 -2.53
C ARG A 281 24.56 15.45 -1.65
N GLY A 282 25.81 15.21 -2.03
CA GLY A 282 26.84 14.59 -1.19
C GLY A 282 26.36 13.41 -0.34
N GLY A 283 26.09 12.25 -0.96
CA GLY A 283 25.70 11.03 -0.24
C GLY A 283 24.28 11.01 0.33
N GLY A 284 23.49 12.07 0.15
CA GLY A 284 22.11 12.17 0.63
C GLY A 284 21.23 13.06 -0.25
N VAL A 285 20.10 13.50 0.30
CA VAL A 285 19.12 14.35 -0.36
C VAL A 285 18.69 15.49 0.56
N ALA A 286 18.52 16.68 -0.01
CA ALA A 286 17.91 17.82 0.64
C ALA A 286 16.52 18.01 0.06
N ALA A 287 15.47 17.76 0.84
CA ALA A 287 14.09 17.98 0.42
C ALA A 287 13.66 19.41 0.70
N ARG A 288 13.10 20.09 -0.29
CA ARG A 288 12.51 21.42 -0.14
C ARG A 288 11.14 21.28 0.50
N VAL A 289 10.97 21.88 1.67
CA VAL A 289 9.74 21.84 2.47
C VAL A 289 9.16 23.23 2.61
N GLU A 290 7.88 23.36 2.33
CA GLU A 290 7.08 24.57 2.52
C GLU A 290 6.17 24.42 3.74
N ARG A 291 6.18 25.43 4.61
CA ARG A 291 5.39 25.56 5.83
C ARG A 291 4.75 26.94 5.88
N ALA A 292 3.91 27.19 6.89
CA ALA A 292 3.39 28.53 7.17
C ALA A 292 4.50 29.56 7.44
N GLU A 293 5.59 29.14 8.09
CA GLU A 293 6.73 30.00 8.46
C GLU A 293 7.70 30.25 7.29
N GLY A 294 7.51 29.57 6.16
CA GLY A 294 8.32 29.73 4.95
C GLY A 294 8.90 28.41 4.42
N ARG A 295 9.95 28.55 3.61
CA ARG A 295 10.60 27.42 2.91
C ARG A 295 11.94 27.10 3.54
N ALA A 296 12.22 25.80 3.70
CA ALA A 296 13.50 25.30 4.18
C ALA A 296 13.88 24.00 3.47
N ASP A 297 15.19 23.76 3.33
CA ASP A 297 15.71 22.49 2.84
C ASP A 297 16.06 21.58 4.03
N LEU A 298 15.48 20.37 4.06
CA LEU A 298 15.76 19.37 5.08
C LEU A 298 16.68 18.26 4.55
N PRO A 299 17.86 18.06 5.15
CA PRO A 299 18.77 16.99 4.75
C PRO A 299 18.34 15.62 5.29
N ALA A 300 18.42 14.60 4.46
CA ALA A 300 18.16 13.21 4.80
C ALA A 300 19.06 12.24 4.02
N GLY A 301 19.21 11.02 4.51
CA GLY A 301 19.87 9.95 3.76
C GLY A 301 19.07 9.55 2.52
N ARG A 302 17.75 9.38 2.66
CA ARG A 302 16.81 9.08 1.58
C ARG A 302 15.51 9.87 1.73
N LEU A 303 14.84 10.12 0.60
CA LEU A 303 13.50 10.71 0.53
C LEU A 303 12.54 9.66 -0.03
N LEU A 304 11.48 9.35 0.71
CA LEU A 304 10.42 8.43 0.31
C LEU A 304 9.14 9.20 0.01
N LEU A 305 8.72 9.21 -1.26
CA LEU A 305 7.54 9.91 -1.74
C LEU A 305 6.31 9.00 -1.61
N CYS A 306 5.46 9.33 -0.64
CA CYS A 306 4.17 8.69 -0.33
C CYS A 306 3.00 9.66 -0.60
N VAL A 307 3.11 10.48 -1.65
CA VAL A 307 2.36 11.73 -1.83
C VAL A 307 0.94 11.59 -2.40
N GLY A 308 0.50 10.37 -2.76
CA GLY A 308 -0.83 10.15 -3.34
C GLY A 308 -1.11 11.07 -4.53
N LEU A 309 -2.28 11.73 -4.56
CA LEU A 309 -2.66 12.70 -5.60
C LEU A 309 -1.68 13.89 -5.71
N GLY A 310 -0.92 14.19 -4.65
CA GLY A 310 0.12 15.21 -4.66
C GLY A 310 1.25 14.95 -5.66
N HIS A 311 1.31 13.75 -6.28
CA HIS A 311 2.27 13.46 -7.35
C HIS A 311 2.19 14.45 -8.51
N ALA A 312 1.00 14.98 -8.82
CA ALA A 312 0.78 15.91 -9.93
C ALA A 312 1.54 17.24 -9.76
N ALA A 313 1.87 17.63 -8.52
CA ALA A 313 2.63 18.84 -8.22
C ALA A 313 4.15 18.64 -8.30
N LEU A 314 4.62 17.41 -8.47
CA LEU A 314 6.04 17.05 -8.50
C LEU A 314 6.39 16.55 -9.90
N GLY A 315 6.85 17.45 -10.78
CA GLY A 315 7.15 17.13 -12.20
C GLY A 315 8.11 15.96 -12.40
N ALA A 316 9.00 15.70 -11.45
CA ALA A 316 9.91 14.54 -11.48
C ALA A 316 9.19 13.17 -11.38
N LEU A 317 7.91 13.14 -10.96
CA LEU A 317 7.08 11.93 -10.97
C LEU A 317 6.33 11.73 -12.31
N ALA A 318 6.41 12.67 -13.25
CA ALA A 318 5.72 12.58 -14.53
C ALA A 318 6.06 11.31 -15.35
N PRO A 319 7.32 10.83 -15.38
CA PRO A 319 7.66 9.61 -16.12
C PRO A 319 6.91 8.36 -15.65
N LEU A 320 6.42 8.31 -14.41
CA LEU A 320 5.65 7.18 -13.89
C LEU A 320 4.23 7.09 -14.51
N ASP A 321 3.79 8.14 -15.21
CA ASP A 321 2.46 8.28 -15.82
C ASP A 321 1.30 7.88 -14.89
N LEU A 322 1.44 8.21 -13.59
CA LEU A 322 0.45 7.84 -12.59
C LEU A 322 -0.92 8.44 -12.94
N ARG A 323 -1.96 7.60 -12.90
CA ARG A 323 -3.34 7.98 -13.21
C ARG A 323 -4.16 8.10 -11.93
N ALA A 324 -4.89 9.21 -11.83
CA ALA A 324 -5.81 9.46 -10.74
C ALA A 324 -7.24 9.08 -11.15
N VAL A 325 -7.94 8.36 -10.27
CA VAL A 325 -9.37 8.06 -10.41
C VAL A 325 -10.08 8.50 -9.15
N LYS A 326 -10.95 9.50 -9.29
CA LYS A 326 -11.79 9.99 -8.20
C LYS A 326 -12.85 8.93 -7.85
N GLY A 327 -13.07 8.76 -6.56
CA GLY A 327 -14.15 7.96 -6.01
C GLY A 327 -14.80 8.67 -4.85
N GLN A 328 -16.13 8.72 -4.88
CA GLN A 328 -16.97 9.23 -3.80
C GLN A 328 -17.43 8.10 -2.89
N THR A 329 -17.52 8.38 -1.60
CA THR A 329 -18.10 7.50 -0.59
C THR A 329 -19.10 8.27 0.26
N LEU A 330 -20.11 7.57 0.76
CA LEU A 330 -21.10 8.11 1.67
C LEU A 330 -20.95 7.44 3.03
N ARG A 331 -21.04 8.22 4.11
CA ARG A 331 -21.33 7.69 5.44
C ARG A 331 -22.82 7.82 5.66
N LEU A 332 -23.48 6.70 5.92
CA LEU A 332 -24.93 6.56 6.01
C LEU A 332 -25.30 6.22 7.45
N ARG A 333 -26.39 6.81 7.94
CA ARG A 333 -27.02 6.30 9.16
C ARG A 333 -27.54 4.90 8.86
N ARG A 334 -27.34 3.98 9.80
CA ARG A 334 -27.94 2.65 9.71
C ARG A 334 -29.46 2.80 9.74
N PRO A 335 -30.19 2.34 8.72
CA PRO A 335 -31.65 2.35 8.72
C PRO A 335 -32.23 1.49 9.86
N PRO A 336 -33.40 1.85 10.42
CA PRO A 336 -34.07 1.05 11.45
C PRO A 336 -34.32 -0.41 11.04
N ALA A 337 -34.61 -0.66 9.76
CA ALA A 337 -34.78 -2.02 9.23
C ALA A 337 -33.53 -2.90 9.28
N LEU A 338 -32.35 -2.33 9.59
CA LEU A 338 -31.09 -3.04 9.79
C LEU A 338 -30.63 -3.00 11.25
N GLU A 339 -31.48 -2.55 12.19
CA GLU A 339 -31.19 -2.64 13.61
C GLU A 339 -31.17 -4.10 14.07
N GLY A 340 -30.19 -4.47 14.90
CA GLY A 340 -29.98 -5.86 15.33
C GLY A 340 -29.37 -6.78 14.27
N GLU A 341 -29.44 -6.43 12.99
CA GLU A 341 -28.85 -7.21 11.90
C GLU A 341 -27.33 -7.12 11.89
N TRP A 342 -26.67 -8.28 11.97
CA TRP A 342 -25.24 -8.38 11.74
C TRP A 342 -24.93 -8.35 10.25
N LEU A 343 -24.05 -7.45 9.83
CA LEU A 343 -23.66 -7.27 8.44
C LEU A 343 -22.15 -7.48 8.29
N PRO A 344 -21.70 -8.34 7.36
CA PRO A 344 -20.30 -8.37 6.94
C PRO A 344 -20.03 -7.21 5.97
N VAL A 345 -18.79 -7.10 5.50
CA VAL A 345 -18.52 -6.24 4.35
C VAL A 345 -19.21 -6.79 3.11
N LEU A 346 -19.99 -5.95 2.43
CA LEU A 346 -20.66 -6.31 1.18
C LEU A 346 -19.86 -5.80 -0.02
N SER A 347 -19.68 -6.61 -1.06
CA SER A 347 -18.98 -6.21 -2.28
C SER A 347 -19.65 -6.76 -3.56
N GLY A 348 -20.20 -5.86 -4.38
CA GLY A 348 -21.05 -6.17 -5.53
C GLY A 348 -21.18 -5.02 -6.53
N ASN A 349 -22.38 -4.44 -6.65
CA ASN A 349 -22.66 -3.21 -7.44
C ASN A 349 -22.03 -1.94 -6.83
N GLY A 350 -21.53 -2.07 -5.61
CA GLY A 350 -20.68 -1.13 -4.91
C GLY A 350 -20.06 -1.90 -3.76
N TYR A 351 -19.83 -1.23 -2.65
CA TYR A 351 -19.53 -1.86 -1.38
C TYR A 351 -20.28 -1.15 -0.26
N VAL A 352 -20.55 -1.90 0.79
CA VAL A 352 -21.05 -1.40 2.07
C VAL A 352 -20.15 -1.96 3.15
N VAL A 353 -19.57 -1.08 3.95
CA VAL A 353 -18.63 -1.42 5.02
C VAL A 353 -19.22 -0.93 6.34
N PRO A 354 -19.59 -1.83 7.26
CA PRO A 354 -19.96 -1.45 8.62
C PRO A 354 -18.83 -0.67 9.30
N GLN A 355 -19.17 0.33 10.12
CA GLN A 355 -18.20 1.12 10.89
C GLN A 355 -18.37 0.82 12.39
N PRO A 356 -17.33 1.00 13.22
CA PRO A 356 -17.38 0.74 14.66
C PRO A 356 -18.45 1.54 15.41
N ASP A 357 -18.80 2.73 14.92
CA ASP A 357 -19.82 3.61 15.48
C ASP A 357 -21.26 3.23 15.07
N GLY A 358 -21.45 2.08 14.44
CA GLY A 358 -22.75 1.57 13.98
C GLY A 358 -23.21 2.13 12.62
N THR A 359 -22.54 3.14 12.07
CA THR A 359 -22.83 3.67 10.73
C THR A 359 -22.35 2.74 9.61
N LEU A 360 -22.77 3.04 8.39
CA LEU A 360 -22.38 2.28 7.20
C LEU A 360 -21.65 3.20 6.24
N ARG A 361 -20.49 2.77 5.73
CA ARG A 361 -19.79 3.47 4.64
C ARG A 361 -20.06 2.77 3.31
N ALA A 362 -20.66 3.50 2.38
CA ALA A 362 -21.06 3.00 1.07
C ALA A 362 -20.25 3.67 -0.04
N GLY A 363 -19.97 2.94 -1.11
CA GLY A 363 -19.31 3.52 -2.26
C GLY A 363 -19.08 2.53 -3.40
N SER A 364 -18.39 2.93 -4.46
CA SER A 364 -18.04 4.32 -4.78
C SER A 364 -18.32 4.60 -6.24
N THR A 365 -18.35 5.89 -6.59
CA THR A 365 -18.15 6.31 -7.97
C THR A 365 -16.76 5.91 -8.49
N TYR A 366 -16.61 5.93 -9.81
CA TYR A 366 -15.36 5.71 -10.52
C TYR A 366 -15.24 6.77 -11.63
N GLU A 367 -14.69 7.92 -11.27
CA GLU A 367 -14.61 9.12 -12.11
C GLU A 367 -13.16 9.31 -12.58
N HIS A 368 -12.93 9.24 -13.90
CA HIS A 368 -11.61 9.44 -14.49
C HIS A 368 -11.13 10.89 -14.45
N ASP A 369 -12.04 11.83 -14.17
CA ASP A 369 -11.70 13.22 -13.91
C ASP A 369 -11.48 13.44 -12.41
N ALA A 370 -10.23 13.64 -12.02
CA ALA A 370 -9.82 13.93 -10.64
C ALA A 370 -9.37 15.39 -10.45
N ARG A 371 -9.75 16.32 -11.35
CA ARG A 371 -9.39 17.76 -11.24
C ARG A 371 -9.95 18.42 -9.98
N HIS A 372 -11.06 17.90 -9.45
CA HIS A 372 -11.59 18.30 -8.15
C HIS A 372 -12.02 17.10 -7.32
N LEU A 373 -11.91 17.21 -6.00
CA LEU A 373 -12.34 16.17 -5.06
C LEU A 373 -13.65 16.53 -4.33
N ARG A 374 -14.46 17.40 -4.93
CA ARG A 374 -15.78 17.72 -4.40
C ARG A 374 -16.76 16.57 -4.67
N PRO A 375 -17.46 16.06 -3.65
CA PRO A 375 -18.60 15.18 -3.84
C PRO A 375 -19.70 15.85 -4.67
N THR A 376 -20.50 15.07 -5.39
CA THR A 376 -21.68 15.55 -6.14
C THR A 376 -22.93 14.76 -5.79
N ASP A 377 -24.09 15.38 -6.04
CA ASP A 377 -25.40 14.76 -5.80
C ASP A 377 -25.69 13.62 -6.77
N GLU A 378 -25.21 13.70 -8.01
CA GLU A 378 -25.29 12.61 -8.98
C GLU A 378 -24.48 11.40 -8.49
N GLY A 379 -23.28 11.64 -7.96
CA GLY A 379 -22.47 10.60 -7.33
C GLY A 379 -23.17 9.98 -6.11
N ARG A 380 -23.91 10.77 -5.34
CA ARG A 380 -24.67 10.31 -4.18
C ARG A 380 -25.81 9.39 -4.63
N GLN A 381 -26.62 9.84 -5.58
CA GLN A 381 -27.72 9.06 -6.16
C GLN A 381 -27.21 7.77 -6.81
N TYR A 382 -26.09 7.84 -7.54
CA TYR A 382 -25.43 6.68 -8.15
C TYR A 382 -25.02 5.64 -7.10
N ILE A 383 -24.40 6.07 -5.99
CA ILE A 383 -23.99 5.16 -4.92
C ILE A 383 -25.21 4.50 -4.28
N LEU A 384 -26.20 5.30 -3.86
CA LEU A 384 -27.42 4.79 -3.21
C LEU A 384 -28.16 3.80 -4.12
N GLY A 385 -28.38 4.14 -5.39
CA GLY A 385 -29.07 3.28 -6.37
C GLY A 385 -28.33 1.98 -6.67
N ASN A 386 -27.00 1.94 -6.51
CA ASN A 386 -26.21 0.72 -6.68
C ASN A 386 -26.20 -0.15 -5.42
N VAL A 387 -26.02 0.44 -4.25
CA VAL A 387 -25.93 -0.34 -3.00
C VAL A 387 -27.31 -0.83 -2.53
N SER A 388 -28.40 -0.11 -2.86
CA SER A 388 -29.76 -0.55 -2.54
C SER A 388 -30.19 -1.80 -3.31
N GLN A 389 -29.63 -2.07 -4.50
CA GLN A 389 -29.86 -3.34 -5.22
C GLN A 389 -29.32 -4.57 -4.45
N MET A 390 -28.40 -4.34 -3.51
CA MET A 390 -27.78 -5.39 -2.69
C MET A 390 -28.31 -5.38 -1.26
N LEU A 391 -28.63 -4.21 -0.73
CA LEU A 391 -29.12 -3.99 0.63
C LEU A 391 -30.27 -2.97 0.58
N PRO A 392 -31.51 -3.42 0.27
CA PRO A 392 -32.65 -2.55 -0.05
C PRO A 392 -32.95 -1.44 0.94
N PRO A 393 -32.80 -1.63 2.28
CA PRO A 393 -33.02 -0.56 3.25
C PRO A 393 -32.14 0.69 3.05
N LEU A 394 -31.06 0.61 2.26
CA LEU A 394 -30.22 1.76 1.94
C LEU A 394 -30.82 2.73 0.91
N ALA A 395 -31.92 2.39 0.22
CA ALA A 395 -32.53 3.26 -0.78
C ALA A 395 -32.85 4.67 -0.22
N GLU A 396 -33.35 4.71 1.02
CA GLU A 396 -33.77 5.93 1.72
C GLU A 396 -32.88 6.22 2.96
N ALA A 397 -31.67 5.67 3.01
CA ALA A 397 -30.78 5.89 4.15
C ALA A 397 -30.33 7.35 4.23
N GLU A 398 -30.37 7.92 5.44
CA GLU A 398 -29.86 9.27 5.67
C GLU A 398 -28.35 9.34 5.42
N VAL A 399 -27.95 10.26 4.55
CA VAL A 399 -26.54 10.55 4.26
C VAL A 399 -26.00 11.53 5.30
N LEU A 400 -25.14 11.03 6.18
CA LEU A 400 -24.49 11.83 7.23
C LEU A 400 -23.32 12.65 6.67
N GLU A 401 -22.61 12.08 5.69
CA GLU A 401 -21.42 12.69 5.12
C GLU A 401 -21.17 12.15 3.71
N ALA A 402 -20.69 13.00 2.81
CA ALA A 402 -20.12 12.59 1.54
C ALA A 402 -18.64 13.01 1.49
N ARG A 403 -17.77 12.09 1.09
CA ARG A 403 -16.34 12.35 0.87
C ARG A 403 -15.94 11.90 -0.52
N ALA A 404 -14.94 12.55 -1.11
CA ALA A 404 -14.32 12.05 -2.33
C ALA A 404 -12.80 12.15 -2.22
N GLY A 405 -12.13 11.16 -2.79
CA GLY A 405 -10.68 11.10 -2.87
C GLY A 405 -10.25 10.48 -4.19
N ALA A 406 -8.99 10.65 -4.57
CA ALA A 406 -8.46 10.10 -5.81
C ALA A 406 -7.50 8.94 -5.54
N ARG A 407 -7.84 7.78 -6.10
CA ARG A 407 -6.96 6.62 -6.17
C ARG A 407 -5.91 6.89 -7.23
N VAL A 408 -4.64 6.74 -6.87
CA VAL A 408 -3.54 6.84 -7.81
C VAL A 408 -3.05 5.44 -8.12
N SER A 409 -2.87 5.10 -9.40
CA SER A 409 -2.33 3.80 -9.86
C SER A 409 -1.39 4.01 -11.04
N PRO A 410 -0.43 3.10 -11.29
CA PRO A 410 0.33 3.10 -12.54
C PRO A 410 -0.58 2.78 -13.74
N PRO A 411 -0.18 3.14 -14.97
CA PRO A 411 -0.93 2.78 -16.18
C PRO A 411 -1.10 1.27 -16.31
N GLY A 412 -2.33 0.82 -16.61
CA GLY A 412 -2.62 -0.58 -16.90
C GLY A 412 -2.40 -1.58 -15.75
N SER A 413 -1.94 -1.13 -14.58
CA SER A 413 -1.59 -1.99 -13.46
C SER A 413 -2.40 -1.63 -12.22
N PRO A 414 -3.02 -2.62 -11.55
CA PRO A 414 -3.69 -2.40 -10.28
C PRO A 414 -2.74 -2.59 -9.07
N LEU A 415 -1.43 -2.69 -9.33
CA LEU A 415 -0.40 -2.88 -8.32
C LEU A 415 0.29 -1.56 -7.98
N PRO A 416 0.80 -1.43 -6.74
CA PRO A 416 1.50 -0.23 -6.30
C PRO A 416 2.84 -0.05 -7.00
N ALA A 417 3.40 1.15 -6.87
CA ALA A 417 4.76 1.47 -7.28
C ALA A 417 5.66 1.66 -6.04
N LEU A 418 6.76 0.92 -6.01
CA LEU A 418 7.80 0.97 -4.98
C LEU A 418 9.18 0.99 -5.63
N GLY A 419 10.07 1.86 -5.18
CA GLY A 419 11.49 1.80 -5.51
C GLY A 419 12.10 3.16 -5.81
N PRO A 420 13.37 3.18 -6.25
CA PRO A 420 14.03 4.39 -6.71
C PRO A 420 13.22 5.09 -7.82
N LEU A 421 13.23 6.42 -7.81
CA LEU A 421 12.58 7.20 -8.86
C LEU A 421 13.29 6.98 -10.21
N PRO A 422 12.58 6.58 -11.28
CA PRO A 422 13.19 6.37 -12.59
C PRO A 422 13.58 7.70 -13.25
N GLY A 423 14.72 7.73 -13.95
CA GLY A 423 15.08 8.85 -14.82
C GLY A 423 15.55 10.14 -14.13
N GLY A 424 16.05 10.08 -12.89
CA GLY A 424 16.61 11.25 -12.22
C GLY A 424 17.84 11.80 -12.94
N GLU A 425 17.68 12.93 -13.65
CA GLU A 425 18.72 13.56 -14.50
C GLU A 425 19.98 14.04 -13.76
N ALA A 426 20.07 13.95 -12.44
CA ALA A 426 21.17 14.55 -11.69
C ALA A 426 22.20 13.58 -11.10
N ASN A 427 21.91 12.29 -10.88
CA ASN A 427 22.91 11.31 -10.39
C ASN A 427 22.36 9.87 -10.49
N ALA A 428 22.57 9.23 -11.64
CA ALA A 428 22.15 7.85 -11.94
C ALA A 428 22.80 6.75 -11.06
N GLY A 429 23.42 7.07 -9.91
CA GLY A 429 24.23 6.14 -9.13
C GLY A 429 23.81 5.89 -7.68
N GLU A 430 22.96 6.73 -7.08
CA GLU A 430 22.76 6.66 -5.61
C GLU A 430 21.33 6.37 -5.15
N GLU A 431 20.34 6.41 -6.04
CA GLU A 431 18.95 5.98 -5.76
C GLU A 431 18.43 6.56 -4.43
N ARG A 432 18.58 7.86 -4.15
CA ARG A 432 18.24 8.43 -2.83
C ARG A 432 16.78 8.85 -2.72
N VAL A 433 16.13 9.11 -3.85
CA VAL A 433 14.70 9.42 -3.91
C VAL A 433 13.92 8.21 -4.38
N TRP A 434 12.92 7.85 -3.58
CA TRP A 434 12.09 6.67 -3.73
C TRP A 434 10.63 7.06 -3.84
N VAL A 435 9.85 6.21 -4.48
CA VAL A 435 8.39 6.25 -4.45
C VAL A 435 7.89 5.05 -3.67
N PHE A 436 6.89 5.26 -2.83
CA PHE A 436 6.05 4.20 -2.28
C PHE A 436 4.61 4.66 -2.28
N GLY A 437 3.84 4.21 -3.26
CA GLY A 437 2.47 4.68 -3.44
C GLY A 437 1.78 4.01 -4.61
N ALA A 438 0.94 4.79 -5.29
CA ALA A 438 0.11 4.31 -6.39
C ALA A 438 -0.73 3.06 -6.03
N LEU A 439 -1.25 3.02 -4.79
CA LEU A 439 -1.88 1.85 -4.18
C LEU A 439 -3.22 1.44 -4.82
N GLY A 440 -3.79 2.27 -5.69
CA GLY A 440 -5.12 2.08 -6.26
C GLY A 440 -6.20 1.84 -5.20
N SER A 441 -7.09 0.88 -5.47
CA SER A 441 -8.17 0.48 -4.55
C SER A 441 -7.79 -0.65 -3.59
N ARG A 442 -6.50 -1.05 -3.53
CA ARG A 442 -6.04 -2.26 -2.80
C ARG A 442 -5.03 -1.96 -1.70
N GLY A 443 -4.90 -0.70 -1.32
CA GLY A 443 -3.87 -0.23 -0.41
C GLY A 443 -3.83 -0.94 0.94
N LEU A 444 -4.97 -1.35 1.50
CA LEU A 444 -5.02 -2.07 2.78
C LEU A 444 -4.34 -3.44 2.75
N LEU A 445 -4.23 -4.08 1.57
CA LEU A 445 -3.52 -5.33 1.40
C LEU A 445 -2.06 -5.11 0.98
N THR A 446 -1.82 -4.16 0.07
CA THR A 446 -0.50 -4.00 -0.55
C THR A 446 0.44 -3.10 0.25
N ALA A 447 -0.06 -2.09 0.97
CA ALA A 447 0.79 -1.19 1.74
C ALA A 447 1.45 -1.88 2.95
N PRO A 448 0.74 -2.64 3.81
CA PRO A 448 1.38 -3.40 4.89
C PRO A 448 2.43 -4.38 4.38
N LEU A 449 2.12 -5.11 3.30
CA LEU A 449 3.03 -6.07 2.67
C LEU A 449 4.35 -5.43 2.25
N LEU A 450 4.28 -4.34 1.51
CA LEU A 450 5.47 -3.66 0.99
C LEU A 450 6.22 -2.90 2.09
N ALA A 451 5.51 -2.27 3.02
CA ALA A 451 6.12 -1.56 4.14
C ALA A 451 6.89 -2.51 5.07
N ARG A 452 6.35 -3.71 5.35
CA ARG A 452 7.03 -4.72 6.16
C ARG A 452 8.38 -5.14 5.56
N ALA A 453 8.48 -5.21 4.24
CA ALA A 453 9.72 -5.53 3.54
C ALA A 453 10.66 -4.31 3.37
N LEU A 454 10.13 -3.09 3.48
CA LEU A 454 10.80 -1.85 3.12
C LEU A 454 12.19 -1.65 3.75
N PRO A 455 12.41 -1.91 5.07
CA PRO A 455 13.75 -1.77 5.65
C PRO A 455 14.83 -2.57 4.92
N SER A 456 14.50 -3.80 4.49
CA SER A 456 15.43 -4.64 3.74
C SER A 456 15.56 -4.24 2.27
N LEU A 457 14.48 -3.73 1.68
CA LEU A 457 14.48 -3.29 0.28
C LEU A 457 15.29 -2.00 0.09
N LEU A 458 15.32 -1.10 1.08
CA LEU A 458 16.17 0.09 1.04
C LEU A 458 17.67 -0.23 0.99
N ASP A 459 18.09 -1.38 1.53
CA ASP A 459 19.49 -1.83 1.49
C ASP A 459 19.80 -2.70 0.27
N ALA A 460 18.77 -3.36 -0.30
CA ALA A 460 18.90 -4.21 -1.48
C ALA A 460 17.77 -3.94 -2.51
N PRO A 461 17.83 -2.80 -3.25
CA PRO A 461 16.76 -2.38 -4.17
C PRO A 461 16.54 -3.36 -5.34
N ALA A 462 17.54 -4.18 -5.66
CA ALA A 462 17.43 -5.27 -6.63
C ALA A 462 16.39 -6.34 -6.22
N ARG A 463 16.05 -6.45 -4.92
CA ARG A 463 15.06 -7.41 -4.41
C ARG A 463 13.60 -6.94 -4.52
N ILE A 464 13.36 -5.70 -4.96
CA ILE A 464 11.99 -5.21 -5.18
C ILE A 464 11.35 -6.09 -6.27
N PRO A 465 10.18 -6.71 -6.00
CA PRO A 465 9.51 -7.55 -6.99
C PRO A 465 9.17 -6.75 -8.24
N GLU A 466 9.40 -7.37 -9.39
CA GLU A 466 9.23 -6.75 -10.69
C GLU A 466 7.85 -6.10 -10.89
N ALA A 467 6.81 -6.79 -10.42
CA ALA A 467 5.41 -6.39 -10.58
C ALA A 467 5.02 -5.09 -9.84
N VAL A 468 5.83 -4.63 -8.87
CA VAL A 468 5.58 -3.41 -8.09
C VAL A 468 6.72 -2.39 -8.21
N ARG A 469 7.72 -2.64 -9.06
CA ARG A 469 8.87 -1.75 -9.19
C ARG A 469 8.42 -0.44 -9.84
N ALA A 470 8.78 0.70 -9.25
CA ALA A 470 8.57 2.02 -9.85
C ALA A 470 9.38 2.13 -11.17
N ARG A 471 8.70 2.49 -12.26
CA ARG A 471 9.25 2.50 -13.62
C ARG A 471 8.64 3.62 -14.43
N ALA A 472 9.42 4.15 -15.36
CA ALA A 472 8.87 5.00 -16.40
C ALA A 472 7.87 4.18 -17.23
N ALA A 473 6.76 4.81 -17.60
CA ALA A 473 5.68 4.19 -18.37
C ALA A 473 6.01 4.04 -19.86
#